data_AF-A0A420AYJ3-F1
#
_entry.id   AF-A0A420AYJ3-F1
#
_cell.length_a   1.000
_cell.length_b   1.000
_cell.length_c   1.000
_cell.angle_alpha   90.00
_cell.angle_beta   90.00
_cell.angle_gamma   90.00
#
_symmetry.space_group_name_H-M   'P 1'
#
loop_
_entity.id
_entity.type
_entity.pdbx_description
1 polymer ?
#
loop_
_entity_poly.entity_id
_entity_poly.type
_entity_poly.pdbx_seq_one_letter_code
_entity_poly.pdbx_strand_id
1 'polypeptide(L)'
;MKYTVGILVLLCIAFNYSCKKDGSEKDNSRLIEFKNTTLSASNAAETSYLLEYDAQGRVTKVNEQQFHYGANGRVDYSRIALQDKTGGIERKKIVRLSYHWDERNRLKSVFVDSLYNKSAPIKDGINTVGAESLIKDKLLTSYSYTSNMSVPSKIVYRKLEKFYEQIGDEQELTFAYNGDNIQKLKNFLYFSPLFNNPGDPKLEFTLFSFFQYSTTINPLYPIYKQMGFNPININQVVSKNLENAFFSALIQGRTNQEMQPDWTKKTAVKITLDASGKPTAVNYVVKGDFEGVKDVIFSEVLLNYVYE
;
A
#
# COMPACT_ATOMS: atom_id res chain seq x y z
N MET A 1 -24.54 -12.59 -1.94
CA MET A 1 -24.22 -11.16 -1.75
C MET A 1 -22.90 -10.90 -2.47
N LYS A 2 -22.89 -10.06 -3.52
CA LYS A 2 -21.70 -9.88 -4.37
C LYS A 2 -20.57 -9.19 -3.60
N TYR A 3 -19.36 -9.74 -3.71
CA TYR A 3 -18.17 -9.25 -3.01
C TYR A 3 -17.09 -8.81 -4.01
N THR A 4 -16.74 -7.53 -3.99
CA THR A 4 -15.64 -6.99 -4.80
C THR A 4 -14.32 -7.20 -4.07
N VAL A 5 -13.59 -8.26 -4.43
CA VAL A 5 -12.27 -8.56 -3.86
C VAL A 5 -11.19 -7.85 -4.67
N GLY A 6 -10.78 -6.65 -4.23
CA GLY A 6 -9.62 -5.96 -4.77
C GLY A 6 -8.32 -6.69 -4.41
N ILE A 7 -7.67 -7.31 -5.39
CA ILE A 7 -6.38 -7.99 -5.17
C ILE A 7 -5.27 -6.94 -5.04
N LEU A 8 -4.71 -6.83 -3.83
CA LEU A 8 -3.69 -5.84 -3.49
C LEU A 8 -2.29 -6.37 -3.85
N VAL A 9 -1.79 -6.04 -5.05
CA VAL A 9 -0.47 -6.52 -5.57
C VAL A 9 0.70 -5.93 -4.75
N LEU A 10 1.72 -6.75 -4.45
CA LEU A 10 2.56 -6.60 -3.25
C LEU A 10 3.90 -7.38 -3.38
N LEU A 11 5.07 -6.81 -3.01
CA LEU A 11 6.36 -7.17 -3.66
C LEU A 11 7.69 -6.93 -2.77
N CYS A 12 8.96 -7.42 -3.01
CA CYS A 12 10.27 -7.06 -2.29
C CYS A 12 11.66 -7.45 -2.99
N ILE A 13 12.99 -7.32 -2.64
CA ILE A 13 13.99 -6.78 -1.62
C ILE A 13 15.28 -6.22 -2.38
N ALA A 14 16.55 -6.29 -1.89
CA ALA A 14 17.64 -5.26 -1.82
C ALA A 14 19.05 -5.58 -2.51
N PHE A 15 20.30 -5.20 -2.11
CA PHE A 15 21.00 -4.16 -1.25
C PHE A 15 22.56 -4.08 -1.54
N ASN A 16 23.30 -2.95 -1.35
CA ASN A 16 24.73 -2.87 -0.87
C ASN A 16 25.28 -1.43 -0.52
N TYR A 17 26.59 -1.28 -0.17
CA TYR A 17 27.18 -0.25 0.75
C TYR A 17 27.82 1.07 0.22
N SER A 18 27.72 2.11 1.08
CA SER A 18 28.69 3.21 1.39
C SER A 18 28.95 4.40 0.43
N CYS A 19 29.59 5.45 0.97
CA CYS A 19 29.68 6.79 0.41
C CYS A 19 30.91 7.06 -0.49
N LYS A 20 30.64 7.46 -1.74
CA LYS A 20 31.17 8.73 -2.26
C LYS A 20 30.32 9.25 -3.42
N LYS A 21 30.40 10.56 -3.69
CA LYS A 21 29.83 11.20 -4.88
C LYS A 21 30.84 11.06 -6.02
N ASP A 22 30.57 10.16 -6.95
CA ASP A 22 31.13 10.15 -8.30
C ASP A 22 30.04 9.71 -9.28
N GLY A 23 30.06 10.24 -10.51
CA GLY A 23 28.93 10.19 -11.42
C GLY A 23 28.87 8.93 -12.27
N SER A 24 27.65 8.43 -12.50
CA SER A 24 27.30 7.70 -13.72
C SER A 24 26.09 8.35 -14.37
N GLU A 25 26.26 8.84 -15.60
CA GLU A 25 25.13 9.22 -16.46
C GLU A 25 24.44 7.96 -16.97
N LYS A 26 23.67 7.31 -16.10
CA LYS A 26 22.80 6.18 -16.45
C LYS A 26 21.43 6.37 -15.82
N ASP A 27 20.64 7.13 -16.56
CA ASP A 27 19.19 7.20 -16.47
C ASP A 27 18.63 7.83 -15.18
N ASN A 28 18.70 9.17 -15.12
CA ASN A 28 18.25 9.97 -13.98
C ASN A 28 16.72 10.05 -13.82
N SER A 29 15.94 9.40 -14.69
CA SER A 29 14.49 9.60 -14.78
C SER A 29 13.75 9.14 -13.53
N ARG A 30 13.09 10.08 -12.83
CA ARG A 30 12.39 9.81 -11.56
C ARG A 30 10.95 9.46 -11.83
N LEU A 31 10.37 8.52 -11.09
CA LEU A 31 8.93 8.26 -11.14
C LEU A 31 8.19 9.43 -10.47
N ILE A 32 7.52 10.26 -11.26
CA ILE A 32 6.79 11.46 -10.79
C ILE A 32 5.29 11.23 -10.62
N GLU A 33 4.70 10.29 -11.36
CA GLU A 33 3.30 9.91 -11.21
C GLU A 33 3.13 8.39 -11.33
N PHE A 34 2.35 7.82 -10.41
CA PHE A 34 1.89 6.43 -10.46
C PHE A 34 0.36 6.40 -10.43
N LYS A 35 -0.27 5.77 -11.43
CA LYS A 35 -1.73 5.61 -11.48
C LYS A 35 -2.10 4.16 -11.26
N ASN A 36 -3.16 3.95 -10.48
CA ASN A 36 -3.86 2.68 -10.35
C ASN A 36 -5.31 2.88 -10.83
N THR A 37 -5.64 2.28 -11.96
CA THR A 37 -6.97 2.28 -12.56
C THR A 37 -7.57 0.89 -12.42
N THR A 38 -8.55 0.75 -11.53
CA THR A 38 -9.31 -0.50 -11.33
C THR A 38 -10.60 -0.45 -12.15
N LEU A 39 -10.68 -1.32 -13.16
CA LEU A 39 -11.84 -1.47 -14.02
C LEU A 39 -12.75 -2.58 -13.49
N SER A 40 -14.05 -2.29 -13.40
CA SER A 40 -15.10 -3.25 -13.03
C SER A 40 -16.23 -3.21 -14.08
N ALA A 41 -17.06 -4.24 -14.11
CA ALA A 41 -18.07 -4.45 -15.16
C ALA A 41 -19.11 -3.32 -15.35
N SER A 42 -19.17 -2.33 -14.47
CA SER A 42 -20.04 -1.14 -14.60
C SER A 42 -19.37 0.20 -14.27
N ASN A 43 -18.12 0.22 -13.79
CA ASN A 43 -17.42 1.44 -13.36
C ASN A 43 -15.89 1.30 -13.46
N ALA A 44 -15.22 2.39 -13.80
CA ALA A 44 -13.78 2.56 -13.61
C ALA A 44 -13.51 3.43 -12.37
N ALA A 45 -12.53 3.05 -11.55
CA ALA A 45 -12.04 3.87 -10.44
C ALA A 45 -10.53 4.08 -10.61
N GLU A 46 -10.11 5.33 -10.74
CA GLU A 46 -8.70 5.71 -10.85
C GLU A 46 -8.22 6.45 -9.60
N THR A 47 -7.01 6.12 -9.15
CA THR A 47 -6.27 6.87 -8.14
C THR A 47 -4.89 7.19 -8.69
N SER A 48 -4.54 8.48 -8.72
CA SER A 48 -3.17 8.93 -9.02
C SER A 48 -2.39 9.25 -7.74
N TYR A 49 -1.08 9.00 -7.80
CA TYR A 49 -0.10 9.28 -6.76
C TYR A 49 1.05 10.06 -7.38
N LEU A 50 1.08 11.37 -7.12
CA LEU A 50 2.15 12.29 -7.51
C LEU A 50 3.27 12.24 -6.48
N LEU A 51 4.53 12.15 -6.93
CA LEU A 51 5.71 12.05 -6.09
C LEU A 51 6.61 13.28 -6.26
N GLU A 52 6.90 13.97 -5.15
CA GLU A 52 7.84 15.09 -5.10
C GLU A 52 9.15 14.67 -4.41
N TYR A 53 10.27 15.23 -4.88
CA TYR A 53 11.62 14.87 -4.46
C TYR A 53 12.41 16.09 -4.00
N ASP A 54 13.40 15.89 -3.13
CA ASP A 54 14.42 16.91 -2.85
C ASP A 54 15.60 16.88 -3.86
N ALA A 55 16.53 17.83 -3.67
CA ALA A 55 17.76 17.93 -4.45
C ALA A 55 18.71 16.73 -4.28
N GLN A 56 18.52 15.90 -3.24
CA GLN A 56 19.24 14.65 -3.02
C GLN A 56 18.52 13.43 -3.64
N GLY A 57 17.36 13.65 -4.30
CA GLY A 57 16.57 12.58 -4.92
C GLY A 57 15.76 11.73 -3.94
N ARG A 58 15.51 12.23 -2.71
CA ARG A 58 14.65 11.55 -1.74
C ARG A 58 13.21 12.01 -1.91
N VAL A 59 12.25 11.08 -1.87
CA VAL A 59 10.81 11.41 -1.87
C VAL A 59 10.48 12.23 -0.62
N THR A 60 10.00 13.46 -0.80
CA THR A 60 9.59 14.39 0.28
C THR A 60 8.09 14.47 0.44
N LYS A 61 7.30 14.13 -0.57
CA LYS A 61 5.83 14.15 -0.51
C LYS A 61 5.21 13.18 -1.53
N VAL A 62 4.08 12.58 -1.15
CA VAL A 62 3.19 11.83 -2.05
C VAL A 62 1.77 12.35 -1.86
N ASN A 63 1.15 12.87 -2.92
CA ASN A 63 -0.10 13.65 -2.87
C ASN A 63 -0.09 14.67 -1.71
N GLU A 64 -1.01 14.59 -0.75
CA GLU A 64 -1.11 15.52 0.38
C GLU A 64 -0.17 15.16 1.55
N GLN A 65 0.53 14.02 1.50
CA GLN A 65 1.35 13.49 2.59
C GLN A 65 2.81 13.91 2.45
N GLN A 66 3.26 14.83 3.32
CA GLN A 66 4.64 15.26 3.43
C GLN A 66 5.43 14.35 4.37
N PHE A 67 6.68 14.04 4.03
CA PHE A 67 7.60 13.18 4.80
C PHE A 67 8.76 14.00 5.34
N HIS A 68 8.98 13.94 6.66
CA HIS A 68 10.03 14.68 7.35
C HIS A 68 11.14 13.72 7.81
N TYR A 69 12.37 14.00 7.37
CA TYR A 69 13.53 13.15 7.62
C TYR A 69 14.30 13.60 8.87
N GLY A 70 14.65 12.64 9.73
CA GLY A 70 15.50 12.82 10.89
C GLY A 70 17.00 12.87 10.56
N ALA A 71 17.82 13.14 11.58
CA ALA A 71 19.27 13.23 11.45
C ALA A 71 19.94 11.90 11.02
N ASN A 72 19.27 10.76 11.20
CA ASN A 72 19.68 9.45 10.72
C ASN A 72 19.39 9.21 9.21
N GLY A 73 18.79 10.17 8.51
CA GLY A 73 18.39 10.04 7.10
C GLY A 73 17.16 9.18 6.86
N ARG A 74 16.43 8.76 7.90
CA ARG A 74 15.12 8.08 7.82
C ARG A 74 13.98 9.07 8.00
N VAL A 75 12.77 8.67 7.63
CA VAL A 75 11.54 9.44 7.95
C VAL A 75 11.27 9.29 9.44
N ASP A 76 11.18 10.39 10.18
CA ASP A 76 10.78 10.39 11.60
C ASP A 76 9.25 10.49 11.73
N TYR A 77 8.64 11.37 10.92
CA TYR A 77 7.19 11.52 10.86
C TYR A 77 6.73 11.95 9.47
N SER A 78 5.45 11.71 9.17
CA SER A 78 4.75 12.24 8.00
C SER A 78 3.53 13.05 8.43
N ARG A 79 3.09 13.97 7.56
CA ARG A 79 1.97 14.86 7.83
C ARG A 79 1.12 15.08 6.59
N ILE A 80 -0.18 14.82 6.72
CA ILE A 80 -1.22 15.37 5.84
C ILE A 80 -1.85 16.54 6.59
N ALA A 81 -2.03 17.68 5.93
CA ALA A 81 -2.78 18.80 6.47
C ALA A 81 -3.63 19.45 5.38
N LEU A 82 -4.95 19.34 5.53
CA LEU A 82 -5.93 19.86 4.60
C LEU A 82 -6.85 20.85 5.31
N GLN A 83 -7.09 21.98 4.66
CA GLN A 83 -8.06 22.97 5.06
C GLN A 83 -8.86 23.39 3.82
N ASP A 84 -10.16 23.10 3.84
CA ASP A 84 -11.11 23.34 2.76
C ASP A 84 -12.26 24.23 3.27
N LYS A 85 -12.84 25.04 2.38
CA LYS A 85 -13.95 25.97 2.65
C LYS A 85 -14.96 25.93 1.52
N THR A 86 -15.70 24.83 1.44
CA THR A 86 -16.62 24.52 0.35
C THR A 86 -18.05 24.34 0.87
N GLY A 87 -19.04 24.89 0.15
CA GLY A 87 -20.46 24.66 0.43
C GLY A 87 -20.95 25.13 1.81
N GLY A 88 -20.37 26.19 2.36
CA GLY A 88 -20.72 26.72 3.69
C GLY A 88 -20.05 25.99 4.87
N ILE A 89 -19.17 25.03 4.61
CA ILE A 89 -18.47 24.23 5.64
C ILE A 89 -16.96 24.48 5.56
N GLU A 90 -16.34 24.80 6.70
CA GLU A 90 -14.90 24.73 6.88
C GLU A 90 -14.53 23.32 7.36
N ARG A 91 -13.66 22.64 6.60
CA ARG A 91 -13.12 21.31 6.92
C ARG A 91 -11.64 21.43 7.22
N LYS A 92 -11.20 20.88 8.35
CA LYS A 92 -9.80 20.83 8.76
C LYS A 92 -9.41 19.41 9.15
N LYS A 93 -8.53 18.80 8.36
CA LYS A 93 -7.98 17.45 8.59
C LYS A 93 -6.48 17.56 8.83
N ILE A 94 -6.00 16.95 9.91
CA ILE A 94 -4.56 16.74 10.14
C ILE A 94 -4.32 15.28 10.46
N VAL A 95 -3.50 14.61 9.64
CA VAL A 95 -2.95 13.28 9.95
C VAL A 95 -1.47 13.49 10.24
N ARG A 96 -0.98 13.01 11.38
CA ARG A 96 0.46 12.89 11.67
C ARG A 96 0.75 11.46 12.11
N LEU A 97 1.69 10.83 11.41
CA LEU A 97 2.18 9.49 11.71
C LEU A 97 3.66 9.56 12.12
N SER A 98 4.08 8.90 13.19
CA SER A 98 5.51 8.68 13.48
C SER A 98 5.98 7.31 13.02
N TYR A 99 7.25 7.23 12.61
CA TYR A 99 7.89 6.03 12.07
C TYR A 99 9.05 5.66 13.00
N HIS A 100 8.96 4.48 13.60
CA HIS A 100 9.90 4.03 14.63
C HIS A 100 10.80 2.97 14.03
N TRP A 101 12.11 3.15 14.16
CA TRP A 101 13.13 2.32 13.52
C TRP A 101 13.77 1.36 14.53
N ASP A 102 14.23 0.21 14.07
CA ASP A 102 15.07 -0.67 14.87
C ASP A 102 16.56 -0.32 14.76
N GLU A 103 17.40 -0.97 15.58
CA GLU A 103 18.86 -0.80 15.62
C GLU A 103 19.55 -1.09 14.27
N ARG A 104 18.86 -1.77 13.34
CA ARG A 104 19.35 -2.08 11.99
C ARG A 104 18.80 -1.11 10.94
N ASN A 105 18.20 0.00 11.37
CA ASN A 105 17.55 1.03 10.54
C ASN A 105 16.45 0.46 9.62
N ARG A 106 15.69 -0.52 10.12
CA ARG A 106 14.48 -1.10 9.49
C ARG A 106 13.23 -0.54 10.20
N LEU A 107 12.12 -0.35 9.49
CA LEU A 107 10.90 0.21 10.07
C LEU A 107 10.27 -0.81 11.04
N LYS A 108 10.22 -0.50 12.34
CA LYS A 108 9.70 -1.39 13.39
C LYS A 108 8.19 -1.21 13.60
N SER A 109 7.72 0.02 13.59
CA SER A 109 6.30 0.36 13.77
C SER A 109 5.95 1.76 13.27
N VAL A 110 4.67 1.98 12.99
CA VAL A 110 4.07 3.29 12.68
C VAL A 110 2.93 3.56 13.66
N PHE A 111 2.92 4.75 14.26
CA PHE A 111 1.87 5.20 15.17
C PHE A 111 1.08 6.36 14.57
N VAL A 112 -0.19 6.49 14.99
CA VAL A 112 -1.02 7.67 14.79
C VAL A 112 -0.78 8.64 15.95
N ASP A 113 0.14 9.58 15.78
CA ASP A 113 0.46 10.61 16.78
C ASP A 113 -0.69 11.62 16.94
N SER A 114 -1.33 11.95 15.82
CA SER A 114 -2.52 12.80 15.81
C SER A 114 -3.30 12.58 14.54
N LEU A 115 -4.56 12.18 14.69
CA LEU A 115 -5.54 12.09 13.62
C LEU A 115 -6.73 12.95 14.01
N TYR A 116 -6.76 14.15 13.44
CA TYR A 116 -7.72 15.20 13.73
C TYR A 116 -8.62 15.41 12.52
N ASN A 117 -9.93 15.27 12.70
CA ASN A 117 -10.93 15.70 11.73
C ASN A 117 -11.87 16.69 12.40
N LYS A 118 -12.08 17.86 11.79
CA LYS A 118 -13.13 18.81 12.18
C LYS A 118 -13.83 19.31 10.93
N SER A 119 -15.15 19.12 10.88
CA SER A 119 -16.03 19.89 10.00
C SER A 119 -16.78 20.89 10.87
N ALA A 120 -16.91 22.14 10.44
CA ALA A 120 -17.70 23.17 11.11
C ALA A 120 -18.41 24.05 10.08
N PRO A 121 -19.60 24.60 10.38
CA PRO A 121 -20.14 25.70 9.59
C PRO A 121 -19.12 26.85 9.50
N ILE A 122 -19.02 27.49 8.34
CA ILE A 122 -18.36 28.79 8.25
C ILE A 122 -19.11 29.77 9.18
N LYS A 123 -18.41 30.75 9.76
CA LYS A 123 -19.06 31.82 10.53
C LYS A 123 -20.23 32.40 9.74
N ASP A 124 -21.32 32.68 10.45
CA ASP A 124 -22.60 33.18 9.93
C ASP A 124 -23.45 32.14 9.16
N GLY A 125 -23.00 30.87 9.07
CA GLY A 125 -23.83 29.73 8.68
C GLY A 125 -24.71 29.17 9.82
N ILE A 126 -25.71 28.35 9.47
CA ILE A 126 -26.58 27.68 10.46
C ILE A 126 -25.73 26.81 11.39
N ASN A 127 -25.82 27.06 12.69
CA ASN A 127 -24.89 26.54 13.69
C ASN A 127 -25.20 25.09 14.10
N THR A 128 -25.00 24.14 13.18
CA THR A 128 -24.98 22.71 13.50
C THR A 128 -23.63 22.32 14.10
N VAL A 129 -23.65 21.54 15.18
CA VAL A 129 -22.43 21.02 15.82
C VAL A 129 -21.81 19.95 14.92
N GLY A 130 -20.87 20.37 14.09
CA GLY A 130 -20.09 19.47 13.25
C GLY A 130 -19.14 18.61 14.09
N ALA A 131 -18.93 17.36 13.66
CA ALA A 131 -18.12 16.40 14.39
C ALA A 131 -16.64 16.84 14.45
N GLU A 132 -16.08 16.75 15.65
CA GLU A 132 -14.64 16.88 15.93
C GLU A 132 -14.15 15.53 16.48
N SER A 133 -13.28 14.87 15.72
CA SER A 133 -12.70 13.57 16.08
C SER A 133 -11.20 13.70 16.26
N LEU A 134 -10.68 13.06 17.30
CA LEU A 134 -9.26 13.05 17.64
C LEU A 134 -8.83 11.64 18.10
N ILE A 135 -7.99 11.00 17.29
CA ILE A 135 -7.27 9.78 17.69
C ILE A 135 -5.78 10.12 17.86
N LYS A 136 -5.18 9.63 18.95
CA LYS A 136 -3.76 9.78 19.28
C LYS A 136 -3.18 8.49 19.86
N ASP A 137 -1.86 8.35 19.77
CA ASP A 137 -1.04 7.35 20.43
C ASP A 137 -1.50 5.90 20.17
N LYS A 138 -1.95 5.63 18.93
CA LYS A 138 -2.38 4.30 18.48
C LYS A 138 -1.38 3.68 17.53
N LEU A 139 -0.97 2.44 17.81
CA LEU A 139 -0.19 1.62 16.88
C LEU A 139 -1.04 1.31 15.63
N LEU A 140 -0.60 1.81 14.48
CA LEU A 140 -1.26 1.59 13.20
C LEU A 140 -0.75 0.31 12.54
N THR A 141 0.58 0.16 12.50
CA THR A 141 1.28 -0.93 11.81
C THR A 141 2.52 -1.33 12.58
N SER A 142 2.80 -2.63 12.67
CA SER A 142 4.07 -3.17 13.19
C SER A 142 4.66 -4.20 12.21
N TYR A 143 5.99 -4.30 12.22
CA TYR A 143 6.76 -5.04 11.23
C TYR A 143 7.68 -6.02 11.96
N SER A 144 7.60 -7.30 11.60
CA SER A 144 8.43 -8.38 12.14
C SER A 144 9.37 -8.89 11.06
N TYR A 145 10.62 -9.13 11.43
CA TYR A 145 11.70 -9.45 10.52
C TYR A 145 12.37 -10.77 10.92
N THR A 146 12.57 -11.66 9.96
CA THR A 146 13.49 -12.80 10.12
C THR A 146 14.91 -12.26 10.35
N SER A 147 15.72 -12.97 11.14
CA SER A 147 17.10 -12.54 11.43
C SER A 147 17.87 -12.25 10.14
N ASN A 148 18.62 -11.15 10.13
CA ASN A 148 19.41 -10.63 9.00
C ASN A 148 18.64 -10.17 7.75
N MET A 149 17.32 -10.40 7.62
CA MET A 149 16.55 -9.84 6.50
C MET A 149 16.33 -8.33 6.68
N SER A 150 16.43 -7.56 5.60
CA SER A 150 16.17 -6.10 5.64
C SER A 150 14.69 -5.73 5.51
N VAL A 151 13.78 -6.72 5.51
CA VAL A 151 12.36 -6.59 5.10
C VAL A 151 11.42 -7.43 5.98
N PRO A 152 10.14 -7.04 6.11
CA PRO A 152 9.23 -7.69 7.05
C PRO A 152 8.79 -9.07 6.56
N SER A 153 9.15 -10.14 7.27
CA SER A 153 8.52 -11.45 7.07
C SER A 153 7.07 -11.49 7.56
N LYS A 154 6.65 -10.52 8.39
CA LYS A 154 5.26 -10.29 8.79
C LYS A 154 4.97 -8.80 8.99
N ILE A 155 3.80 -8.35 8.54
CA ILE A 155 3.23 -7.03 8.85
C ILE A 155 1.90 -7.26 9.57
N VAL A 156 1.70 -6.58 10.69
CA VAL A 156 0.43 -6.55 11.42
C VAL A 156 -0.07 -5.12 11.38
N TYR A 157 -1.28 -4.90 10.88
CA TYR A 157 -1.79 -3.55 10.61
C TYR A 157 -3.27 -3.39 10.91
N ARG A 158 -3.70 -2.15 11.15
CA ARG A 158 -5.11 -1.76 11.22
C ARG A 158 -5.41 -0.76 10.10
N LYS A 159 -6.62 -0.80 9.56
CA LYS A 159 -7.07 0.18 8.55
C LYS A 159 -7.61 1.43 9.25
N LEU A 160 -7.45 2.59 8.63
CA LEU A 160 -8.13 3.81 9.07
C LEU A 160 -9.46 3.87 8.32
N GLU A 161 -10.55 3.68 9.07
CA GLU A 161 -11.90 3.51 8.55
C GLU A 161 -12.72 4.79 8.71
N LYS A 162 -13.88 4.85 8.03
CA LYS A 162 -14.86 5.95 8.06
C LYS A 162 -14.20 7.33 8.02
N PHE A 163 -13.62 7.69 6.87
CA PHE A 163 -12.93 8.98 6.66
C PHE A 163 -11.84 9.32 7.69
N TYR A 164 -11.19 8.29 8.24
CA TYR A 164 -10.15 8.38 9.27
C TYR A 164 -10.70 8.77 10.66
N GLU A 165 -11.94 8.39 10.98
CA GLU A 165 -12.58 8.62 12.28
C GLU A 165 -12.56 7.38 13.19
N GLN A 166 -12.26 6.20 12.62
CA GLN A 166 -12.19 4.93 13.36
C GLN A 166 -10.94 4.15 12.95
N ILE A 167 -10.43 3.31 13.86
CA ILE A 167 -9.40 2.31 13.55
C ILE A 167 -10.10 0.96 13.45
N GLY A 168 -9.97 0.32 12.29
CA GLY A 168 -10.55 -0.98 11.98
C GLY A 168 -9.84 -2.15 12.65
N ASP A 169 -10.32 -3.36 12.33
CA ASP A 169 -9.75 -4.61 12.83
C ASP A 169 -8.26 -4.79 12.44
N GLU A 170 -7.56 -5.57 13.26
CA GLU A 170 -6.19 -5.98 12.98
C GLU A 170 -6.15 -7.05 11.88
N GLN A 171 -5.36 -6.79 10.84
CA GLN A 171 -5.12 -7.68 9.70
C GLN A 171 -3.64 -8.04 9.64
N GLU A 172 -3.33 -9.23 9.14
CA GLU A 172 -1.98 -9.79 9.19
C GLU A 172 -1.54 -10.28 7.81
N LEU A 173 -0.38 -9.78 7.37
CA LEU A 173 0.33 -10.19 6.16
C LEU A 173 1.57 -10.97 6.58
N THR A 174 1.82 -12.10 5.92
CA THR A 174 3.01 -12.93 6.12
C THR A 174 3.65 -13.25 4.78
N PHE A 175 4.98 -13.23 4.73
CA PHE A 175 5.76 -13.18 3.50
C PHE A 175 6.90 -14.21 3.50
N ALA A 176 7.07 -14.90 2.38
CA ALA A 176 8.28 -15.63 2.05
C ALA A 176 8.87 -15.11 0.73
N TYR A 177 10.19 -15.14 0.62
CA TYR A 177 10.98 -14.43 -0.38
C TYR A 177 11.96 -15.36 -1.09
N ASN A 178 12.14 -15.19 -2.40
CA ASN A 178 13.23 -15.82 -3.13
C ASN A 178 14.32 -14.78 -3.43
N GLY A 179 15.34 -14.74 -2.57
CA GLY A 179 16.38 -13.72 -2.56
C GLY A 179 15.80 -12.35 -2.21
N ASP A 180 15.19 -11.74 -3.22
CA ASP A 180 14.51 -10.45 -3.14
C ASP A 180 12.99 -10.60 -3.35
N ASN A 181 12.53 -11.07 -4.50
CA ASN A 181 11.11 -11.01 -4.85
C ASN A 181 10.21 -11.87 -3.93
N ILE A 182 8.96 -11.43 -3.67
CA ILE A 182 8.00 -12.19 -2.83
C ILE A 182 7.61 -13.47 -3.53
N GLN A 183 8.03 -14.61 -3.01
CA GLN A 183 7.61 -15.91 -3.55
C GLN A 183 6.16 -16.23 -3.14
N LYS A 184 5.79 -15.86 -1.92
CA LYS A 184 4.51 -16.20 -1.29
C LYS A 184 4.05 -15.11 -0.34
N LEU A 185 2.82 -14.63 -0.53
CA LEU A 185 2.05 -13.82 0.43
C LEU A 185 0.94 -14.69 1.00
N LYS A 186 0.72 -14.59 2.31
CA LYS A 186 -0.50 -15.05 2.98
C LYS A 186 -1.07 -13.90 3.81
N ASN A 187 -2.36 -13.62 3.62
CA ASN A 187 -3.07 -12.49 4.22
C ASN A 187 -4.33 -12.98 4.95
N PHE A 188 -4.47 -12.63 6.22
CA PHE A 188 -5.69 -12.84 7.00
C PHE A 188 -6.59 -11.61 6.91
N LEU A 189 -7.72 -11.78 6.22
CA LEU A 189 -8.68 -10.72 5.92
C LEU A 189 -9.91 -10.83 6.80
N TYR A 190 -10.26 -9.70 7.43
CA TYR A 190 -11.52 -9.50 8.11
C TYR A 190 -12.39 -8.56 7.26
N PHE A 191 -13.61 -8.99 6.95
CA PHE A 191 -14.64 -8.17 6.33
C PHE A 191 -15.84 -8.04 7.28
N SER A 192 -16.11 -6.82 7.71
CA SER A 192 -17.36 -6.45 8.39
C SER A 192 -18.38 -5.97 7.33
N PRO A 193 -19.70 -6.15 7.54
CA PRO A 193 -20.71 -5.57 6.67
C PRO A 193 -20.65 -4.04 6.67
N LEU A 194 -21.15 -3.40 5.60
CA LEU A 194 -21.17 -1.93 5.46
C LEU A 194 -21.94 -1.22 6.58
N PHE A 195 -22.85 -1.93 7.25
CA PHE A 195 -23.59 -1.49 8.42
C PHE A 195 -23.22 -2.41 9.58
N ASN A 196 -22.35 -1.96 10.49
CA ASN A 196 -21.97 -2.74 11.68
C ASN A 196 -23.11 -2.70 12.71
N ASN A 197 -23.97 -3.73 12.76
CA ASN A 197 -24.77 -3.95 13.96
C ASN A 197 -23.95 -4.72 15.02
N PRO A 198 -24.11 -4.42 16.32
CA PRO A 198 -23.49 -5.22 17.38
C PRO A 198 -23.98 -6.67 17.32
N GLY A 199 -23.08 -7.60 16.98
CA GLY A 199 -23.36 -9.03 16.87
C GLY A 199 -23.36 -9.60 15.43
N ASP A 200 -23.23 -8.76 14.39
CA ASP A 200 -23.11 -9.26 13.01
C ASP A 200 -21.86 -10.15 12.85
N PRO A 201 -21.95 -11.33 12.21
CA PRO A 201 -20.82 -12.23 12.03
C PRO A 201 -19.81 -11.66 11.04
N LYS A 202 -18.59 -11.38 11.52
CA LYS A 202 -17.47 -10.98 10.67
C LYS A 202 -17.09 -12.12 9.73
N LEU A 203 -16.91 -11.82 8.45
CA LEU A 203 -16.44 -12.78 7.48
C LEU A 203 -14.91 -12.82 7.48
N GLU A 204 -14.36 -13.91 8.01
CA GLU A 204 -12.94 -14.23 7.91
C GLU A 204 -12.62 -14.88 6.55
N PHE A 205 -11.48 -14.50 5.95
CA PHE A 205 -10.88 -15.22 4.84
C PHE A 205 -9.36 -15.30 4.97
N THR A 206 -8.77 -16.35 4.40
CA THR A 206 -7.33 -16.47 4.17
C THR A 206 -7.06 -16.37 2.68
N LEU A 207 -6.38 -15.31 2.26
CA LEU A 207 -5.87 -15.16 0.89
C LEU A 207 -4.43 -15.70 0.85
N PHE A 208 -4.18 -16.61 -0.09
CA PHE A 208 -2.83 -17.01 -0.49
C PHE A 208 -2.53 -16.45 -1.89
N SER A 209 -1.33 -15.90 -2.09
CA SER A 209 -0.84 -15.41 -3.38
C SER A 209 0.60 -15.85 -3.61
N PHE A 210 0.89 -16.30 -4.82
CA PHE A 210 2.19 -16.83 -5.24
C PHE A 210 2.59 -16.19 -6.57
N PHE A 211 3.84 -15.77 -6.71
CA PHE A 211 4.24 -14.86 -7.78
C PHE A 211 5.40 -15.41 -8.63
N GLN A 212 5.35 -15.12 -9.92
CA GLN A 212 6.42 -15.32 -10.90
C GLN A 212 6.84 -13.95 -11.44
N TYR A 213 8.15 -13.75 -11.60
CA TYR A 213 8.73 -12.43 -11.88
C TYR A 213 9.37 -12.36 -13.25
N SER A 214 9.26 -11.18 -13.86
CA SER A 214 10.08 -10.75 -15.00
C SER A 214 11.49 -10.39 -14.55
N THR A 215 12.37 -10.08 -15.51
CA THR A 215 13.66 -9.41 -15.25
C THR A 215 13.51 -7.87 -15.15
N THR A 216 12.38 -7.31 -15.57
CA THR A 216 12.10 -5.86 -15.53
C THR A 216 12.04 -5.36 -14.08
N ILE A 217 12.69 -4.23 -13.81
CA ILE A 217 12.71 -3.62 -12.47
C ILE A 217 11.39 -2.87 -12.20
N ASN A 218 10.88 -2.92 -10.97
CA ASN A 218 9.70 -2.14 -10.57
C ASN A 218 10.06 -0.65 -10.32
N PRO A 219 9.35 0.33 -10.89
CA PRO A 219 9.62 1.75 -10.67
C PRO A 219 9.46 2.21 -9.21
N LEU A 220 8.58 1.57 -8.43
CA LEU A 220 8.34 1.91 -7.03
C LEU A 220 9.39 1.34 -6.06
N TYR A 221 10.27 0.47 -6.53
CA TYR A 221 11.19 -0.27 -5.68
C TYR A 221 12.43 0.52 -5.20
N PRO A 222 13.10 1.34 -6.03
CA PRO A 222 14.15 2.24 -5.54
C PRO A 222 13.64 3.15 -4.42
N ILE A 223 12.42 3.67 -4.56
CA ILE A 223 11.71 4.48 -3.54
C ILE A 223 11.49 3.66 -2.26
N TYR A 224 10.96 2.44 -2.36
CA TYR A 224 10.76 1.53 -1.23
C TYR A 224 12.08 1.25 -0.47
N LYS A 225 13.21 1.10 -1.19
CA LYS A 225 14.53 0.91 -0.57
C LYS A 225 15.09 2.16 0.09
N GLN A 226 14.88 3.32 -0.53
CA GLN A 226 15.32 4.63 -0.05
C GLN A 226 14.57 5.02 1.24
N MET A 227 13.25 4.83 1.26
CA MET A 227 12.40 5.17 2.41
C MET A 227 12.36 4.06 3.48
N GLY A 228 12.43 2.78 3.09
CA GLY A 228 12.32 1.62 3.99
C GLY A 228 10.88 1.08 4.15
N PHE A 229 9.91 1.69 3.47
CA PHE A 229 8.50 1.31 3.39
C PHE A 229 7.89 1.83 2.09
N ASN A 230 6.68 1.40 1.71
CA ASN A 230 5.99 1.93 0.54
C ASN A 230 5.25 3.24 0.91
N PRO A 231 5.59 4.41 0.34
CA PRO A 231 4.93 5.67 0.69
C PRO A 231 3.48 5.79 0.22
N ILE A 232 3.08 5.01 -0.80
CA ILE A 232 1.69 4.97 -1.29
C ILE A 232 0.78 4.24 -0.30
N ASN A 233 1.31 3.22 0.39
CA ASN A 233 0.59 2.44 1.38
C ASN A 233 1.59 1.74 2.30
N ILE A 234 1.73 2.21 3.54
CA ILE A 234 2.72 1.69 4.50
C ILE A 234 2.56 0.19 4.78
N ASN A 235 1.36 -0.37 4.59
CA ASN A 235 1.08 -1.79 4.80
C ASN A 235 1.51 -2.66 3.61
N GLN A 236 2.08 -2.04 2.57
CA GLN A 236 2.64 -2.72 1.40
C GLN A 236 4.17 -2.66 1.37
N VAL A 237 4.70 -3.57 0.56
CA VAL A 237 6.10 -3.89 0.32
C VAL A 237 6.31 -3.79 -1.21
N VAL A 238 7.50 -3.39 -1.73
CA VAL A 238 7.72 -3.25 -3.20
C VAL A 238 8.94 -4.05 -3.74
N SER A 239 8.82 -4.75 -4.89
CA SER A 239 9.82 -5.71 -5.43
C SER A 239 10.85 -5.09 -6.32
N LYS A 240 12.04 -5.67 -6.23
CA LYS A 240 13.07 -5.56 -7.25
C LYS A 240 12.52 -5.72 -8.67
N ASN A 241 11.70 -6.73 -8.92
CA ASN A 241 11.11 -7.01 -10.23
C ASN A 241 9.57 -6.91 -10.29
N LEU A 242 9.03 -6.65 -11.48
CA LEU A 242 7.60 -6.74 -11.78
C LEU A 242 7.16 -8.20 -12.00
N GLU A 243 5.96 -8.56 -11.57
CA GLU A 243 5.34 -9.84 -11.88
C GLU A 243 5.19 -10.05 -13.39
N ASN A 244 5.39 -11.28 -13.87
CA ASN A 244 4.92 -11.73 -15.19
C ASN A 244 3.74 -12.70 -15.09
N ALA A 245 3.54 -13.34 -13.93
CA ALA A 245 2.33 -14.09 -13.60
C ALA A 245 2.15 -14.22 -12.08
N PHE A 246 0.93 -14.47 -11.64
CA PHE A 246 0.65 -14.86 -10.24
C PHE A 246 -0.52 -15.84 -10.16
N PHE A 247 -0.56 -16.63 -9.09
CA PHE A 247 -1.71 -17.43 -8.70
C PHE A 247 -2.20 -16.94 -7.33
N SER A 248 -3.50 -16.72 -7.20
CA SER A 248 -4.14 -16.29 -5.95
C SER A 248 -5.39 -17.12 -5.68
N ALA A 249 -5.57 -17.53 -4.42
CA ALA A 249 -6.72 -18.31 -3.96
C ALA A 249 -7.24 -17.78 -2.63
N LEU A 250 -8.57 -17.70 -2.50
CA LEU A 250 -9.26 -17.15 -1.34
C LEU A 250 -10.05 -18.26 -0.64
N ILE A 251 -9.66 -18.61 0.58
CA ILE A 251 -10.30 -19.65 1.39
C ILE A 251 -11.12 -18.98 2.49
N GLN A 252 -12.37 -19.42 2.70
CA GLN A 252 -13.21 -18.92 3.79
C GLN A 252 -12.71 -19.42 5.15
N GLY A 253 -12.71 -18.54 6.15
CA GLY A 253 -12.17 -18.81 7.48
C GLY A 253 -10.66 -18.60 7.59
N ARG A 254 -10.16 -18.55 8.83
CA ARG A 254 -8.73 -18.49 9.14
C ARG A 254 -8.08 -19.87 9.08
N THR A 255 -7.26 -20.14 8.06
CA THR A 255 -6.52 -21.42 7.92
C THR A 255 -5.00 -21.26 8.05
N ASN A 256 -4.36 -22.27 8.64
CA ASN A 256 -2.91 -22.42 8.70
C ASN A 256 -2.35 -23.55 7.83
N GLN A 257 -3.21 -24.24 7.06
CA GLN A 257 -2.75 -25.22 6.08
C GLN A 257 -1.89 -24.56 5.00
N GLU A 258 -0.89 -25.29 4.51
CA GLU A 258 -0.07 -24.86 3.38
C GLU A 258 -0.74 -25.21 2.06
N MET A 259 -1.16 -24.18 1.32
CA MET A 259 -1.58 -24.33 -0.08
C MET A 259 -0.37 -24.39 -1.02
N GLN A 260 -0.51 -25.14 -2.11
CA GLN A 260 0.38 -25.10 -3.28
C GLN A 260 -0.32 -24.40 -4.46
N PRO A 261 0.40 -23.62 -5.29
CA PRO A 261 -0.21 -22.87 -6.39
C PRO A 261 -0.53 -23.75 -7.61
N ASP A 262 -1.74 -23.62 -8.15
CA ASP A 262 -2.07 -24.17 -9.47
C ASP A 262 -1.63 -23.20 -10.56
N TRP A 263 -0.43 -23.42 -11.10
CA TRP A 263 0.13 -22.60 -12.17
C TRP A 263 -0.60 -22.75 -13.53
N THR A 264 -1.53 -23.69 -13.68
CA THR A 264 -2.40 -23.76 -14.87
C THR A 264 -3.51 -22.70 -14.81
N LYS A 265 -4.01 -22.40 -13.61
CA LYS A 265 -5.04 -21.39 -13.34
C LYS A 265 -4.47 -19.99 -13.02
N LYS A 266 -3.23 -19.70 -13.44
CA LYS A 266 -2.53 -18.44 -13.12
C LYS A 266 -3.03 -17.23 -13.93
N THR A 267 -3.04 -16.06 -13.29
CA THR A 267 -3.10 -14.77 -13.99
C THR A 267 -1.78 -14.51 -14.69
N ALA A 268 -1.81 -14.18 -15.98
CA ALA A 268 -0.67 -13.63 -16.70
C ALA A 268 -0.70 -12.10 -16.62
N VAL A 269 0.47 -11.47 -16.47
CA VAL A 269 0.62 -10.02 -16.32
C VAL A 269 1.27 -9.46 -17.58
N LYS A 270 0.65 -8.46 -18.20
CA LYS A 270 1.20 -7.79 -19.39
C LYS A 270 1.94 -6.52 -18.97
N ILE A 271 3.27 -6.56 -19.09
CA ILE A 271 4.14 -5.39 -18.92
C ILE A 271 4.27 -4.70 -20.30
N THR A 272 4.04 -3.39 -20.35
CA THR A 272 4.31 -2.52 -21.49
C THR A 272 5.57 -1.73 -21.22
N LEU A 273 6.53 -1.75 -22.17
CA LEU A 273 7.79 -1.01 -22.07
C LEU A 273 7.82 0.15 -23.08
N ASP A 274 8.61 1.18 -22.79
CA ASP A 274 9.01 2.19 -23.78
C ASP A 274 10.20 1.73 -24.64
N ALA A 275 10.65 2.60 -25.55
CA ALA A 275 11.78 2.33 -26.45
C ALA A 275 13.14 2.21 -25.74
N SER A 276 13.26 2.61 -24.46
CA SER A 276 14.44 2.42 -23.62
C SER A 276 14.37 1.13 -22.78
N GLY A 277 13.21 0.47 -22.74
CA GLY A 277 12.95 -0.74 -21.96
C GLY A 277 12.38 -0.47 -20.55
N LYS A 278 12.00 0.77 -20.22
CA LYS A 278 11.35 1.10 -18.94
C LYS A 278 9.88 0.69 -18.97
N PRO A 279 9.31 0.16 -17.87
CA PRO A 279 7.89 -0.13 -17.79
C PRO A 279 7.08 1.17 -17.71
N THR A 280 6.19 1.39 -18.67
CA THR A 280 5.25 2.53 -18.70
C THR A 280 3.86 2.14 -18.23
N ALA A 281 3.47 0.88 -18.43
CA ALA A 281 2.24 0.34 -17.88
C ALA A 281 2.36 -1.15 -17.53
N VAL A 282 1.55 -1.61 -16.58
CA VAL A 282 1.38 -3.03 -16.24
C VAL A 282 -0.10 -3.34 -16.08
N ASN A 283 -0.59 -4.34 -16.81
CA ASN A 283 -1.98 -4.76 -16.82
C ASN A 283 -2.12 -6.17 -16.20
N TYR A 284 -2.99 -6.27 -15.19
CA TYR A 284 -3.37 -7.49 -14.49
C TYR A 284 -4.80 -7.87 -14.90
N VAL A 285 -4.94 -8.71 -15.94
CA VAL A 285 -6.22 -9.33 -16.31
C VAL A 285 -6.46 -10.52 -15.38
N VAL A 286 -7.08 -10.27 -14.22
CA VAL A 286 -7.22 -11.26 -13.14
C VAL A 286 -8.01 -12.48 -13.62
N LYS A 287 -7.29 -13.58 -13.84
CA LYS A 287 -7.81 -14.94 -13.95
C LYS A 287 -7.57 -15.62 -12.61
N GLY A 288 -8.64 -15.81 -11.85
CA GLY A 288 -8.62 -16.47 -10.55
C GLY A 288 -9.57 -17.65 -10.55
N ASP A 289 -9.16 -18.73 -9.90
CA ASP A 289 -10.05 -19.80 -9.54
C ASP A 289 -10.73 -19.47 -8.20
N PHE A 290 -12.05 -19.33 -8.26
CA PHE A 290 -12.90 -19.15 -7.09
C PHE A 290 -14.01 -20.22 -7.07
N GLU A 291 -13.69 -21.46 -7.45
CA GLU A 291 -14.54 -22.65 -7.29
C GLU A 291 -15.12 -22.73 -5.85
N GLY A 292 -16.36 -22.23 -5.69
CA GLY A 292 -17.06 -22.10 -4.41
C GLY A 292 -17.70 -20.72 -4.19
N VAL A 293 -17.03 -19.62 -4.56
CA VAL A 293 -17.48 -18.25 -4.28
C VAL A 293 -18.18 -17.63 -5.52
N LYS A 294 -19.43 -18.04 -5.76
CA LYS A 294 -20.27 -17.67 -6.92
C LYS A 294 -20.62 -16.17 -7.09
N ASP A 295 -19.98 -15.29 -6.33
CA ASP A 295 -20.38 -13.87 -6.14
C ASP A 295 -19.19 -12.88 -6.25
N VAL A 296 -18.01 -13.33 -6.68
CA VAL A 296 -16.83 -12.46 -6.89
C VAL A 296 -16.87 -11.81 -8.27
N ILE A 297 -16.68 -10.50 -8.33
CA ILE A 297 -16.49 -9.76 -9.58
C ILE A 297 -14.99 -9.59 -9.84
N PHE A 298 -14.52 -10.15 -10.95
CA PHE A 298 -13.17 -9.88 -11.45
C PHE A 298 -13.03 -8.40 -11.84
N SER A 299 -11.90 -7.80 -11.48
CA SER A 299 -11.50 -6.47 -11.93
C SER A 299 -10.21 -6.58 -12.73
N GLU A 300 -10.10 -5.76 -13.77
CA GLU A 300 -8.85 -5.53 -14.48
C GLU A 300 -8.13 -4.37 -13.80
N VAL A 301 -6.87 -4.55 -13.43
CA VAL A 301 -6.07 -3.50 -12.80
C VAL A 301 -5.01 -3.05 -13.79
N LEU A 302 -5.07 -1.77 -14.17
CA LEU A 302 -4.05 -1.10 -14.96
C LEU A 302 -3.22 -0.19 -14.06
N LEU A 303 -1.92 -0.45 -14.01
CA LEU A 303 -0.95 0.45 -13.40
C LEU A 303 -0.24 1.24 -14.49
N ASN A 304 -0.10 2.55 -14.34
CA ASN A 304 0.67 3.40 -15.25
C ASN A 304 1.76 4.17 -14.50
N TYR A 305 2.88 4.40 -15.16
CA TYR A 305 4.09 5.02 -14.59
C TYR A 305 4.53 6.18 -15.50
N VAL A 306 4.66 7.37 -14.93
CA VAL A 306 5.16 8.58 -15.63
C VAL A 306 6.47 9.01 -14.99
N TYR A 307 7.44 9.35 -15.83
CA TYR A 307 8.79 9.72 -15.43
C TYR A 307 9.13 11.17 -15.80
N GLU A 308 10.05 11.75 -15.01
CA GLU A 308 10.84 12.95 -15.35
C GLU A 308 11.94 12.62 -16.36
#